data_AF-A0A3B9LRT4-F1
#
_entry.id   AF-A0A3B9LRT4-F1
#
_cell.length_a   1.000
_cell.length_b   1.000
_cell.length_c   1.000
_cell.angle_alpha   90.00
_cell.angle_beta   90.00
_cell.angle_gamma   90.00
#
_symmetry.space_group_name_H-M   'P 1'
#
loop_
_entity.id
_entity.type
_entity.pdbx_description
1 polymer ?
#
loop_
_entity_poly.entity_id
_entity_poly.type
_entity_poly.pdbx_seq_one_letter_code
_entity_poly.pdbx_strand_id
1 'polypeptide(L)'
;MPKRNQSHDDIAGFTLLELLIAMTITLVLLGVASGILASSFRIRTRENQKTEALADAQRGLNLITREVANSGYGLTDNGIVSADSGLTSIRVRANLNASDGEITSSLATDKDEDVKYMLYTDSGNSYIVRLDVNVAAQEMVLANRVDALNIRYYPDRVYYTTSTCDVTNVVDASGNPISEVTQKSNAKYIVISVCVTLPAVGTPGSNGYQPDSRVQLVSDATLRNSDLVNY
;
A
#
# COMPACT_ATOMS: atom_id res chain seq x y z
N MET A 1 -26.16 -79.73 26.95
CA MET A 1 -25.41 -78.55 26.48
C MET A 1 -25.62 -78.41 24.98
N PRO A 2 -26.17 -77.29 24.46
CA PRO A 2 -26.41 -77.13 23.03
C PRO A 2 -25.13 -76.69 22.30
N LYS A 3 -24.87 -77.25 21.12
CA LYS A 3 -23.81 -76.81 20.20
C LYS A 3 -24.18 -75.44 19.63
N ARG A 4 -23.35 -74.43 19.90
CA ARG A 4 -23.44 -73.09 19.32
C ARG A 4 -23.01 -73.16 17.85
N ASN A 5 -23.96 -72.97 16.94
CA ASN A 5 -23.71 -72.92 15.50
C ASN A 5 -22.85 -71.68 15.21
N GLN A 6 -21.61 -71.87 14.77
CA GLN A 6 -20.78 -70.78 14.25
C GLN A 6 -21.14 -70.59 12.78
N SER A 7 -21.87 -69.52 12.46
CA SER A 7 -22.01 -69.08 11.07
C SER A 7 -20.61 -68.71 10.56
N HIS A 8 -20.13 -69.44 9.56
CA HIS A 8 -19.01 -68.99 8.76
C HIS A 8 -19.55 -67.87 7.89
N ASP A 9 -19.12 -66.64 8.17
CA ASP A 9 -19.30 -65.54 7.23
C ASP A 9 -18.34 -65.82 6.06
N ASP A 10 -18.90 -66.19 4.91
CA ASP A 10 -18.15 -66.34 3.66
C ASP A 10 -17.51 -64.99 3.33
N ILE A 11 -16.19 -64.93 3.38
CA ILE A 11 -15.42 -63.77 2.92
C ILE A 11 -15.52 -63.75 1.39
N ALA A 12 -16.55 -63.07 0.88
CA ALA A 12 -16.72 -62.85 -0.55
C ALA A 12 -15.57 -61.96 -1.07
N GLY A 13 -14.78 -62.47 -2.02
CA GLY A 13 -13.75 -61.72 -2.71
C GLY A 13 -14.34 -60.71 -3.72
N PHE A 14 -13.62 -59.63 -3.99
CA PHE A 14 -14.03 -58.60 -4.93
C PHE A 14 -13.99 -59.09 -6.38
N THR A 15 -14.96 -58.66 -7.19
CA THR A 15 -14.95 -58.89 -8.64
C THR A 15 -14.01 -57.91 -9.35
N LEU A 16 -13.46 -58.28 -10.51
CA LEU A 16 -12.65 -57.39 -11.35
C LEU A 16 -13.40 -56.11 -11.74
N LEU A 17 -14.73 -56.21 -11.91
CA LEU A 17 -15.59 -55.07 -12.24
C LEU A 17 -15.67 -54.09 -11.06
N GLU A 18 -15.87 -54.57 -9.83
CA GLU A 18 -15.85 -53.72 -8.63
C GLU A 18 -14.50 -53.04 -8.44
N LEU A 19 -13.39 -53.72 -8.71
CA LEU A 19 -12.06 -53.12 -8.63
C LEU A 19 -11.92 -51.96 -9.64
N LEU A 20 -12.38 -52.13 -10.87
CA LEU A 20 -12.35 -51.07 -11.89
C LEU A 20 -13.25 -49.89 -11.51
N ILE A 21 -14.44 -50.16 -10.95
CA ILE A 21 -15.34 -49.11 -10.46
C ILE A 21 -14.69 -48.36 -9.29
N ALA A 22 -14.11 -49.08 -8.32
CA ALA A 22 -13.43 -48.46 -7.19
C ALA A 22 -12.23 -47.59 -7.63
N MET A 23 -11.43 -48.05 -8.57
CA MET A 23 -10.31 -47.29 -9.14
C MET A 23 -10.77 -46.03 -9.88
N THR A 24 -11.84 -46.14 -10.68
CA THR A 24 -12.38 -44.97 -11.40
C THR A 24 -12.95 -43.93 -10.44
N ILE A 25 -13.70 -44.34 -9.41
CA ILE A 25 -14.18 -43.42 -8.35
C ILE A 25 -13.01 -42.75 -7.63
N THR A 26 -11.97 -43.52 -7.28
CA THR A 26 -10.79 -42.99 -6.59
C THR A 26 -10.07 -41.94 -7.44
N LEU A 27 -9.93 -42.18 -8.75
CA LEU A 27 -9.36 -41.20 -9.69
C LEU A 27 -10.19 -39.93 -9.81
N VAL A 28 -11.53 -40.05 -9.86
CA VAL A 28 -12.43 -38.89 -9.88
C VAL A 28 -12.27 -38.07 -8.60
N LEU A 29 -12.23 -38.72 -7.42
CA LEU A 29 -12.04 -38.06 -6.14
C LEU A 29 -10.67 -37.37 -6.05
N LEU A 30 -9.60 -38.01 -6.51
CA LEU A 30 -8.26 -37.42 -6.62
C LEU A 30 -8.24 -36.19 -7.53
N GLY A 31 -8.96 -36.22 -8.66
CA GLY A 31 -9.09 -35.08 -9.56
C GLY A 31 -9.75 -33.88 -8.88
N VAL A 32 -10.85 -34.11 -8.15
CA VAL A 32 -11.54 -33.07 -7.38
C VAL A 32 -10.65 -32.52 -6.27
N ALA A 33 -10.03 -33.40 -5.48
CA ALA A 33 -9.15 -33.01 -4.38
C ALA A 33 -7.94 -32.18 -4.86
N SER A 34 -7.35 -32.57 -5.99
CA SER A 34 -6.23 -31.83 -6.60
C SER A 34 -6.64 -30.42 -7.04
N GLY A 35 -7.86 -30.26 -7.58
CA GLY A 35 -8.41 -28.96 -7.95
C GLY A 35 -8.58 -28.01 -6.75
N ILE A 36 -9.07 -28.53 -5.62
CA ILE A 36 -9.22 -27.76 -4.36
C ILE A 36 -7.84 -27.38 -3.80
N LEU A 37 -6.87 -28.28 -3.86
CA LEU A 37 -5.52 -27.99 -3.37
C LEU A 37 -4.84 -26.91 -4.24
N ALA A 38 -4.96 -27.02 -5.56
CA ALA A 38 -4.40 -26.04 -6.49
C ALA A 38 -5.03 -24.65 -6.32
N SER A 39 -6.35 -24.58 -6.11
CA SER A 39 -7.01 -23.30 -5.81
C SER A 39 -6.51 -22.73 -4.48
N SER A 40 -6.42 -23.54 -3.43
CA SER A 40 -5.94 -23.14 -2.10
C SER A 40 -4.54 -22.52 -2.14
N PHE A 41 -3.61 -23.09 -2.93
CA PHE A 41 -2.28 -22.48 -3.10
C PHE A 41 -2.32 -21.13 -3.81
N ARG A 42 -3.19 -20.95 -4.82
CA ARG A 42 -3.35 -19.66 -5.50
C ARG A 42 -3.89 -18.59 -4.56
N ILE A 43 -4.90 -18.93 -3.74
CA ILE A 43 -5.43 -18.02 -2.72
C ILE A 43 -4.32 -17.62 -1.76
N ARG A 44 -3.58 -18.60 -1.22
CA ARG A 44 -2.52 -18.35 -0.26
C ARG A 44 -1.40 -17.47 -0.84
N THR A 45 -0.93 -17.75 -2.05
CA THR A 45 0.11 -16.93 -2.69
C THR A 45 -0.36 -15.49 -2.89
N ARG A 46 -1.63 -15.29 -3.29
CA ARG A 46 -2.20 -13.96 -3.46
C ARG A 46 -2.32 -13.21 -2.13
N GLU A 47 -2.80 -13.86 -1.08
CA GLU A 47 -2.90 -13.24 0.25
C GLU A 47 -1.54 -12.91 0.85
N ASN A 48 -0.52 -13.75 0.60
CA ASN A 48 0.85 -13.44 0.99
C ASN A 48 1.36 -12.18 0.26
N GLN A 49 1.20 -12.12 -1.06
CA GLN A 49 1.62 -10.96 -1.86
C GLN A 49 0.91 -9.67 -1.44
N LYS A 50 -0.40 -9.76 -1.15
CA LYS A 50 -1.19 -8.66 -0.60
C LYS A 50 -0.61 -8.16 0.72
N THR A 51 -0.34 -9.08 1.64
CA THR A 51 0.12 -8.76 2.98
C THR A 51 1.49 -8.09 2.94
N GLU A 52 2.40 -8.61 2.11
CA GLU A 52 3.72 -8.01 1.89
C GLU A 52 3.61 -6.60 1.30
N ALA A 53 2.85 -6.42 0.20
CA ALA A 53 2.68 -5.12 -0.44
C ALA A 53 2.05 -4.08 0.50
N LEU A 54 1.08 -4.49 1.33
CA LEU A 54 0.47 -3.61 2.32
C LEU A 54 1.43 -3.24 3.45
N ALA A 55 2.21 -4.19 3.95
CA ALA A 55 3.20 -3.92 4.98
C ALA A 55 4.30 -2.96 4.46
N ASP A 56 4.75 -3.14 3.23
CA ASP A 56 5.71 -2.27 2.56
C ASP A 56 5.14 -0.86 2.36
N ALA A 57 3.93 -0.76 1.81
CA ALA A 57 3.23 0.50 1.59
C ALA A 57 2.99 1.27 2.90
N GLN A 58 2.59 0.59 3.99
CA GLN A 58 2.42 1.21 5.31
C GLN A 58 3.74 1.74 5.87
N ARG A 59 4.83 0.97 5.75
CA ARG A 59 6.16 1.41 6.19
C ARG A 59 6.64 2.63 5.40
N GLY A 60 6.49 2.60 4.07
CA GLY A 60 6.79 3.72 3.20
C GLY A 60 5.97 4.95 3.54
N LEU A 61 4.65 4.80 3.71
CA LEU A 61 3.73 5.88 4.06
C LEU A 61 4.08 6.54 5.40
N ASN A 62 4.41 5.73 6.42
CA ASN A 62 4.83 6.25 7.73
C ASN A 62 6.14 7.05 7.64
N LEU A 63 7.10 6.58 6.83
CA LEU A 63 8.35 7.30 6.60
C LEU A 63 8.10 8.65 5.91
N ILE A 64 7.35 8.64 4.80
CA ILE A 64 6.98 9.86 4.05
C ILE A 64 6.30 10.84 4.99
N THR A 65 5.27 10.40 5.72
CA THR A 65 4.49 11.28 6.60
C THR A 65 5.37 11.96 7.64
N ARG A 66 6.29 11.20 8.26
CA ARG A 66 7.19 11.74 9.28
C ARG A 66 8.16 12.78 8.72
N GLU A 67 8.77 12.52 7.56
CA GLU A 67 9.70 13.47 6.95
C GLU A 67 8.97 14.70 6.40
N VAL A 68 7.79 14.50 5.80
CA VAL A 68 6.92 15.60 5.35
C VAL A 68 6.46 16.47 6.52
N ALA A 69 6.11 15.90 7.66
CA ALA A 69 5.72 16.67 8.85
C ALA A 69 6.86 17.60 9.34
N ASN A 70 8.11 17.19 9.17
CA ASN A 70 9.28 18.00 9.52
C ASN A 70 9.70 18.98 8.41
N SER A 71 8.99 19.02 7.29
CA SER A 71 9.27 19.96 6.20
C SER A 71 9.28 21.40 6.70
N GLY A 72 10.29 22.15 6.25
CA GLY A 72 10.51 23.54 6.60
C GLY A 72 11.18 23.75 7.95
N TYR A 73 11.47 22.69 8.73
CA TYR A 73 12.19 22.85 9.99
C TYR A 73 13.52 23.58 9.76
N GLY A 74 13.78 24.64 10.53
CA GLY A 74 14.99 25.42 10.39
C GLY A 74 15.05 26.34 9.17
N LEU A 75 13.99 26.43 8.35
CA LEU A 75 13.93 27.21 7.10
C LEU A 75 12.98 28.41 7.18
N THR A 76 13.04 29.31 6.20
CA THR A 76 12.11 30.46 6.06
C THR A 76 10.79 30.11 5.38
N ASP A 77 10.71 28.95 4.74
CA ASP A 77 9.55 28.47 4.00
C ASP A 77 9.00 27.15 4.59
N ASN A 78 7.92 26.63 4.01
CA ASN A 78 7.33 25.36 4.43
C ASN A 78 8.16 24.12 4.03
N GLY A 79 9.36 24.31 3.45
CA GLY A 79 10.28 23.28 2.99
C GLY A 79 9.91 22.60 1.67
N ILE A 80 8.73 22.87 1.10
CA ILE A 80 8.29 22.18 -0.12
C ILE A 80 8.95 22.79 -1.35
N VAL A 81 9.68 21.97 -2.11
CA VAL A 81 10.22 22.37 -3.42
C VAL A 81 9.13 22.19 -4.46
N SER A 82 8.43 23.29 -4.77
CA SER A 82 7.24 23.29 -5.64
C SER A 82 7.50 22.73 -7.04
N ALA A 83 8.69 22.94 -7.61
CA ALA A 83 9.04 22.44 -8.95
C ALA A 83 9.15 20.91 -9.04
N ASP A 84 9.42 20.24 -7.92
CA ASP A 84 9.59 18.79 -7.82
C ASP A 84 8.41 18.08 -7.13
N SER A 85 7.41 18.86 -6.73
CA SER A 85 6.26 18.40 -5.96
C SER A 85 4.99 18.48 -6.80
N GLY A 86 4.29 17.36 -6.91
CA GLY A 86 3.07 17.21 -7.69
C GLY A 86 2.13 16.20 -7.04
N LEU A 87 1.27 15.58 -7.85
CA LEU A 87 0.33 14.58 -7.37
C LEU A 87 1.03 13.28 -6.93
N THR A 88 2.04 12.84 -7.67
CA THR A 88 2.72 11.55 -7.47
C THR A 88 4.14 11.69 -6.93
N SER A 89 4.57 12.91 -6.58
CA SER A 89 5.88 13.19 -6.01
C SER A 89 5.81 14.35 -5.03
N ILE A 90 6.69 14.35 -4.04
CA ILE A 90 6.91 15.48 -3.15
C ILE A 90 8.39 15.57 -2.81
N ARG A 91 8.94 16.79 -2.88
CA ARG A 91 10.29 17.08 -2.41
C ARG A 91 10.20 18.05 -1.25
N VAL A 92 10.73 17.64 -0.11
CA VAL A 92 10.73 18.42 1.13
C VAL A 92 12.16 18.67 1.59
N ARG A 93 12.35 19.83 2.18
CA ARG A 93 13.60 20.26 2.78
C ARG A 93 13.41 20.56 4.25
N ALA A 94 14.40 20.23 5.05
CA ALA A 94 14.46 20.55 6.46
C ALA A 94 15.93 20.70 6.87
N ASN A 95 16.27 21.78 7.54
CA ASN A 95 17.58 22.00 8.11
C ASN A 95 17.66 21.29 9.47
N LEU A 96 17.93 19.99 9.47
CA LEU A 96 17.85 19.10 10.63
C LEU A 96 18.97 19.35 11.65
N ASN A 97 20.07 19.98 11.21
CA ASN A 97 21.16 20.40 12.10
C ASN A 97 20.93 21.80 12.71
N ALA A 98 19.83 22.48 12.35
CA ALA A 98 19.54 23.82 12.84
C ALA A 98 19.37 23.84 14.36
N SER A 99 19.90 24.86 15.02
CA SER A 99 19.63 25.12 16.42
C SER A 99 18.15 25.37 16.64
N ASP A 100 17.65 24.96 17.81
CA ASP A 100 16.24 25.15 18.17
C ASP A 100 15.83 26.63 18.04
N GLY A 101 14.77 26.91 17.28
CA GLY A 101 14.29 28.26 16.99
C GLY A 101 14.92 28.96 15.77
N GLU A 102 15.86 28.33 15.06
CA GLU A 102 16.33 28.84 13.76
C GLU A 102 15.19 28.82 12.73
N ILE A 103 14.96 29.94 12.05
CA ILE A 103 13.88 30.09 11.06
C ILE A 103 14.33 30.91 9.83
N THR A 104 15.64 31.22 9.75
CA THR A 104 16.19 32.12 8.73
C THR A 104 17.13 31.43 7.75
N SER A 105 17.43 30.14 7.94
CA SER A 105 18.27 29.39 7.03
C SER A 105 17.59 29.17 5.68
N SER A 106 18.39 29.23 4.61
CA SER A 106 18.03 28.70 3.30
C SER A 106 18.81 27.43 2.96
N LEU A 107 19.58 26.91 3.92
CA LEU A 107 20.48 25.77 3.75
C LEU A 107 19.81 24.51 4.28
N ALA A 108 19.81 23.47 3.45
CA ALA A 108 19.43 22.10 3.76
C ALA A 108 20.35 21.24 2.92
N THR A 109 21.62 21.16 3.32
CA THR A 109 22.72 20.62 2.50
C THR A 109 23.25 19.30 3.01
N ASP A 110 22.90 18.92 4.24
CA ASP A 110 23.37 17.67 4.81
C ASP A 110 22.53 16.49 4.32
N LYS A 111 23.03 15.30 4.64
CA LYS A 111 22.31 14.06 4.39
C LYS A 111 20.92 14.10 5.05
N ASP A 112 19.92 13.61 4.34
CA ASP A 112 18.51 13.52 4.77
C ASP A 112 17.80 14.87 4.98
N GLU A 113 18.42 16.00 4.61
CA GLU A 113 17.83 17.34 4.71
C GLU A 113 17.08 17.78 3.45
N ASP A 114 17.36 17.18 2.30
CA ASP A 114 16.65 17.43 1.03
C ASP A 114 16.26 16.10 0.39
N VAL A 115 14.98 15.75 0.57
CA VAL A 115 14.47 14.41 0.25
C VAL A 115 13.30 14.51 -0.71
N LYS A 116 13.30 13.66 -1.73
CA LYS A 116 12.24 13.54 -2.72
C LYS A 116 11.63 12.15 -2.66
N TYR A 117 10.31 12.11 -2.52
CA TYR A 117 9.54 10.89 -2.69
C TYR A 117 8.81 10.93 -4.03
N MET A 118 8.75 9.79 -4.71
CA MET A 118 8.02 9.68 -5.96
C MET A 118 7.49 8.28 -6.19
N LEU A 119 6.38 8.21 -6.91
CA LEU A 119 5.96 6.99 -7.58
C LEU A 119 6.81 6.81 -8.84
N TYR A 120 7.68 5.81 -8.82
CA TYR A 120 8.46 5.39 -9.96
C TYR A 120 7.80 4.19 -10.63
N THR A 121 7.66 4.21 -11.95
CA THR A 121 7.08 3.11 -12.72
C THR A 121 8.08 2.61 -13.75
N ASP A 122 8.39 1.32 -13.73
CA ASP A 122 9.24 0.66 -14.72
C ASP A 122 8.63 -0.67 -15.15
N SER A 123 8.45 -0.82 -16.46
CA SER A 123 8.09 -2.09 -17.12
C SER A 123 6.88 -2.80 -16.48
N GLY A 124 5.86 -2.03 -16.08
CA GLY A 124 4.63 -2.53 -15.45
C GLY A 124 4.71 -2.75 -13.93
N ASN A 125 5.86 -2.47 -13.31
CA ASN A 125 6.00 -2.41 -11.86
C ASN A 125 6.02 -0.97 -11.38
N SER A 126 5.50 -0.75 -10.18
CA SER A 126 5.42 0.56 -9.58
C SER A 126 5.99 0.51 -8.16
N TYR A 127 6.79 1.52 -7.83
CA TYR A 127 7.56 1.61 -6.61
C TYR A 127 7.40 2.98 -5.98
N ILE A 128 7.33 3.03 -4.65
CA ILE A 128 7.58 4.27 -3.93
C ILE A 128 9.07 4.35 -3.66
N VAL A 129 9.71 5.40 -4.17
CA VAL A 129 11.14 5.64 -4.00
C VAL A 129 11.35 6.88 -3.15
N ARG A 130 12.32 6.80 -2.23
CA ARG A 130 12.93 7.95 -1.54
C ARG A 130 14.27 8.26 -2.19
N LEU A 131 14.50 9.53 -2.44
CA LEU A 131 15.73 10.06 -3.02
C LEU A 131 16.29 11.10 -2.05
N ASP A 132 17.55 10.98 -1.68
CA ASP A 132 18.30 12.04 -1.00
C ASP A 132 19.08 12.86 -2.03
N VAL A 133 18.68 14.12 -2.23
CA VAL A 133 19.24 14.97 -3.29
C VAL A 133 20.67 15.42 -2.93
N ASN A 134 20.98 15.52 -1.63
CA ASN A 134 22.28 16.00 -1.16
C ASN A 134 23.36 14.91 -1.20
N VAL A 135 22.98 13.63 -1.20
CA VAL A 135 23.93 12.50 -1.24
C VAL A 135 23.83 11.77 -2.57
N ALA A 136 24.31 12.42 -3.63
CA ALA A 136 24.41 11.87 -4.99
C ALA A 136 23.13 11.19 -5.49
N ALA A 137 21.94 11.67 -5.09
CA ALA A 137 20.67 11.11 -5.49
C ALA A 137 20.56 9.60 -5.14
N GLN A 138 20.98 9.21 -3.93
CA GLN A 138 20.84 7.83 -3.47
C GLN A 138 19.36 7.44 -3.38
N GLU A 139 18.95 6.47 -4.21
CA GLU A 139 17.60 5.94 -4.26
C GLU A 139 17.41 4.79 -3.25
N MET A 140 16.28 4.83 -2.54
CA MET A 140 15.82 3.77 -1.66
C MET A 140 14.38 3.40 -2.03
N VAL A 141 14.16 2.15 -2.41
CA VAL A 141 12.81 1.62 -2.62
C VAL A 141 12.16 1.39 -1.26
N LEU A 142 11.03 2.05 -1.01
CA LEU A 142 10.27 1.94 0.24
C LEU A 142 9.15 0.91 0.13
N ALA A 143 8.49 0.88 -1.02
CA ALA A 143 7.39 -0.03 -1.27
C ALA A 143 7.41 -0.50 -2.72
N ASN A 144 7.12 -1.78 -2.91
CA ASN A 144 6.86 -2.37 -4.22
C ASN A 144 5.35 -2.56 -4.42
N ARG A 145 4.93 -2.72 -5.68
CA ARG A 145 3.55 -3.07 -6.05
C ARG A 145 2.52 -2.08 -5.51
N VAL A 146 2.88 -0.79 -5.61
CA VAL A 146 1.98 0.31 -5.29
C VAL A 146 1.42 0.87 -6.59
N ASP A 147 0.11 0.80 -6.78
CA ASP A 147 -0.52 1.20 -8.03
C ASP A 147 -0.70 2.71 -8.14
N ALA A 148 -0.89 3.39 -7.01
CA ALA A 148 -1.04 4.84 -6.97
C ALA A 148 -0.47 5.45 -5.69
N LEU A 149 0.10 6.64 -5.85
CA LEU A 149 0.47 7.56 -4.80
C LEU A 149 -0.13 8.91 -5.18
N ASN A 150 -1.04 9.43 -4.35
CA ASN A 150 -1.61 10.76 -4.53
C ASN A 150 -1.29 11.61 -3.31
N ILE A 151 -0.78 12.82 -3.57
CA ILE A 151 -0.37 13.80 -2.58
C ILE A 151 -1.18 15.06 -2.82
N ARG A 152 -1.93 15.46 -1.80
CA ARG A 152 -2.87 16.58 -1.83
C ARG A 152 -2.43 17.65 -0.83
N TYR A 153 -2.51 18.90 -1.21
CA TYR A 153 -1.89 20.01 -0.50
C TYR A 153 -2.94 21.05 -0.11
N TYR A 154 -3.13 21.27 1.18
CA TYR A 154 -4.20 22.10 1.72
C TYR A 154 -3.66 23.29 2.52
N PRO A 155 -4.41 24.42 2.52
CA PRO A 155 -4.01 25.63 3.23
C PRO A 155 -4.09 25.49 4.74
N ASP A 156 -4.93 24.57 5.24
CA ASP A 156 -5.11 24.29 6.67
C ASP A 156 -5.55 22.82 6.84
N ARG A 157 -5.72 22.38 8.09
CA ARG A 157 -6.22 21.04 8.40
C ARG A 157 -7.59 20.82 7.76
N VAL A 158 -7.74 19.68 7.08
CA VAL A 158 -8.98 19.27 6.40
C VAL A 158 -9.51 17.93 6.90
N TYR A 159 -10.78 17.69 6.64
CA TYR A 159 -11.46 16.41 6.79
C TYR A 159 -11.87 15.90 5.42
N TYR A 160 -11.85 14.59 5.21
CA TYR A 160 -12.06 14.01 3.90
C TYR A 160 -12.64 12.60 3.99
N THR A 161 -13.17 12.13 2.87
CA THR A 161 -13.53 10.72 2.65
C THR A 161 -12.54 10.08 1.69
N THR A 162 -12.31 8.77 1.82
CA THR A 162 -11.48 8.02 0.88
C THR A 162 -12.30 7.56 -0.32
N SER A 163 -11.76 7.66 -1.52
CA SER A 163 -12.39 7.25 -2.78
C SER A 163 -11.34 6.76 -3.76
N THR A 164 -11.53 5.58 -4.37
CA THR A 164 -10.75 5.02 -5.50
C THR A 164 -9.28 5.50 -5.59
N CYS A 165 -8.48 5.20 -4.56
CA CYS A 165 -7.05 5.55 -4.45
C CYS A 165 -6.72 7.03 -4.14
N ASP A 166 -7.67 7.82 -3.70
CA ASP A 166 -7.53 9.26 -3.44
C ASP A 166 -8.48 9.73 -2.33
N VAL A 167 -8.46 11.02 -2.01
CA VAL A 167 -9.38 11.66 -1.07
C VAL A 167 -10.39 12.55 -1.79
N THR A 168 -11.60 12.59 -1.27
CA THR A 168 -12.75 13.34 -1.80
C THR A 168 -13.56 13.97 -0.68
N ASN A 169 -14.55 14.80 -1.04
CA ASN A 169 -15.43 15.51 -0.08
C ASN A 169 -14.62 16.27 0.98
N VAL A 170 -13.62 16.99 0.53
CA VAL A 170 -12.67 17.66 1.42
C VAL A 170 -13.29 18.92 1.98
N VAL A 171 -13.32 19.01 3.31
CA VAL A 171 -13.97 20.09 4.05
C VAL A 171 -13.11 20.60 5.21
N ASP A 172 -13.37 21.82 5.66
CA ASP A 172 -12.82 22.36 6.90
C ASP A 172 -13.55 21.81 8.15
N ALA A 173 -13.15 22.27 9.34
CA ALA A 173 -13.79 21.91 10.61
C ALA A 173 -15.26 22.36 10.73
N SER A 174 -15.70 23.31 9.91
CA SER A 174 -17.08 23.81 9.85
C SER A 174 -17.93 23.11 8.77
N GLY A 175 -17.33 22.20 7.99
CA GLY A 175 -18.00 21.48 6.90
C GLY A 175 -18.04 22.24 5.58
N ASN A 176 -17.30 23.35 5.42
CA ASN A 176 -17.22 24.06 4.15
C ASN A 176 -16.24 23.35 3.20
N PRO A 177 -16.55 23.22 1.89
CA PRO A 177 -15.64 22.64 0.93
C PRO A 177 -14.32 23.42 0.82
N ILE A 178 -13.19 22.70 0.85
CA ILE A 178 -11.84 23.27 0.73
C ILE A 178 -11.17 22.75 -0.53
N SER A 179 -10.57 23.66 -1.28
CA SER A 179 -9.72 23.33 -2.43
C SER A 179 -8.25 23.24 -2.04
N GLU A 180 -7.48 22.51 -2.85
CA GLU A 180 -6.02 22.52 -2.72
C GLU A 180 -5.43 23.91 -2.96
N VAL A 181 -4.27 24.16 -2.36
CA VAL A 181 -3.51 25.38 -2.61
C VAL A 181 -3.03 25.45 -4.07
N THR A 182 -3.13 26.63 -4.67
CA THR A 182 -2.59 26.89 -6.02
C THR A 182 -1.07 26.87 -6.02
N GLN A 183 -0.43 27.43 -4.99
CA GLN A 183 1.01 27.41 -4.79
C GLN A 183 1.35 26.47 -3.63
N LYS A 184 2.23 25.50 -3.87
CA LYS A 184 2.58 24.49 -2.86
C LYS A 184 3.36 25.08 -1.68
N SER A 185 3.98 26.25 -1.84
CA SER A 185 4.57 27.04 -0.75
C SER A 185 3.55 27.50 0.31
N ASN A 186 2.26 27.54 -0.03
CA ASN A 186 1.19 27.94 0.89
C ASN A 186 0.54 26.74 1.57
N ALA A 187 1.00 25.51 1.28
CA ALA A 187 0.49 24.32 1.93
C ALA A 187 0.91 24.32 3.40
N LYS A 188 -0.03 23.98 4.27
CA LYS A 188 0.20 23.76 5.69
C LYS A 188 -0.13 22.35 6.14
N TYR A 189 -0.95 21.68 5.35
CA TYR A 189 -1.43 20.34 5.62
C TYR A 189 -1.38 19.51 4.35
N ILE A 190 -0.87 18.29 4.46
CA ILE A 190 -0.70 17.38 3.33
C ILE A 190 -1.42 16.09 3.64
N VAL A 191 -2.15 15.58 2.65
CA VAL A 191 -2.79 14.27 2.69
C VAL A 191 -2.13 13.40 1.64
N ILE A 192 -1.64 12.23 2.06
CA ILE A 192 -0.94 11.26 1.25
C ILE A 192 -1.78 9.99 1.21
N SER A 193 -2.21 9.58 0.03
CA SER A 193 -2.91 8.32 -0.17
C SER A 193 -2.11 7.38 -1.06
N VAL A 194 -1.96 6.14 -0.60
CA VAL A 194 -1.28 5.06 -1.29
C VAL A 194 -2.28 3.95 -1.58
N CYS A 195 -2.22 3.39 -2.78
CA CYS A 195 -3.15 2.36 -3.22
C CYS A 195 -2.42 1.10 -3.64
N VAL A 196 -2.94 -0.04 -3.19
CA VAL A 196 -2.47 -1.37 -3.59
C VAL A 196 -3.67 -2.12 -4.18
N THR A 197 -3.59 -2.47 -5.46
CA THR A 197 -4.55 -3.29 -6.18
C THR A 197 -4.00 -4.71 -6.40
N LEU A 198 -4.86 -5.68 -6.14
CA LEU A 198 -4.63 -7.07 -6.50
C LEU A 198 -5.47 -7.37 -7.72
N PRO A 199 -4.87 -7.65 -8.88
CA PRO A 199 -5.63 -7.96 -10.09
C PRO A 199 -6.51 -9.19 -9.89
N ALA A 200 -7.54 -9.29 -10.72
CA ALA A 200 -8.40 -10.46 -10.75
C ALA A 200 -7.61 -11.72 -11.18
N VAL A 201 -7.98 -12.87 -10.63
CA VAL A 201 -7.39 -14.17 -10.98
C VAL A 201 -8.47 -15.07 -11.56
N GLY A 202 -8.20 -15.65 -12.72
CA GLY A 202 -9.15 -16.50 -13.44
C GLY A 202 -10.17 -15.71 -14.26
N THR A 203 -11.20 -16.39 -14.75
CA THR A 203 -12.27 -15.79 -15.55
C THR A 203 -13.55 -15.66 -14.74
N PRO A 204 -14.31 -14.56 -14.86
CA PRO A 204 -15.60 -14.43 -14.19
C PRO A 204 -16.48 -15.66 -14.47
N GLY A 205 -17.07 -16.22 -13.41
CA GLY A 205 -17.90 -17.43 -13.49
C GLY A 205 -17.15 -18.77 -13.50
N SER A 206 -15.81 -18.79 -13.49
CA SER A 206 -15.04 -20.03 -13.31
C SER A 206 -14.81 -20.37 -11.84
N ASN A 207 -14.65 -21.67 -11.56
CA ASN A 207 -14.27 -22.14 -10.22
C ASN A 207 -12.89 -21.59 -9.85
N GLY A 208 -12.82 -20.90 -8.71
CA GLY A 208 -11.58 -20.24 -8.25
C GLY A 208 -11.36 -18.85 -8.84
N TYR A 209 -12.35 -18.27 -9.53
CA TYR A 209 -12.32 -16.85 -9.88
C TYR A 209 -12.23 -16.00 -8.62
N GLN A 210 -11.32 -15.04 -8.63
CA GLN A 210 -11.24 -14.03 -7.60
C GLN A 210 -11.27 -12.65 -8.25
N PRO A 211 -12.21 -11.78 -7.88
CA PRO A 211 -12.28 -10.43 -8.42
C PRO A 211 -11.06 -9.62 -8.01
N ASP A 212 -10.82 -8.52 -8.70
CA ASP A 212 -9.84 -7.54 -8.27
C ASP A 212 -10.21 -6.99 -6.89
N SER A 213 -9.21 -6.67 -6.09
CA SER A 213 -9.42 -6.03 -4.79
C SER A 213 -8.44 -4.91 -4.60
N ARG A 214 -8.86 -3.88 -3.88
CA ARG A 214 -8.10 -2.65 -3.72
C ARG A 214 -8.10 -2.27 -2.26
N VAL A 215 -6.94 -1.84 -1.78
CA VAL A 215 -6.79 -1.31 -0.44
C VAL A 215 -6.12 0.05 -0.56
N GLN A 216 -6.74 1.04 0.06
CA GLN A 216 -6.22 2.39 0.15
C GLN A 216 -5.71 2.62 1.58
N LEU A 217 -4.49 3.13 1.67
CA LEU A 217 -3.87 3.60 2.90
C LEU A 217 -3.79 5.12 2.80
N VAL A 218 -4.17 5.83 3.84
CA VAL A 218 -4.11 7.30 3.88
C VAL A 218 -3.40 7.73 5.15
N SER A 219 -2.54 8.73 5.01
CA SER A 219 -1.88 9.40 6.11
C SER A 219 -1.86 10.90 5.82
N ASP A 220 -1.85 11.68 6.89
CA ASP A 220 -1.91 13.12 6.85
C ASP A 220 -0.84 13.73 7.76
N ALA A 221 -0.33 14.90 7.36
CA ALA A 221 0.71 15.60 8.08
C ALA A 221 0.46 17.11 8.07
N THR A 222 0.50 17.73 9.26
CA THR A 222 0.67 19.18 9.39
C THR A 222 2.15 19.50 9.27
N LEU A 223 2.50 20.47 8.43
CA LEU A 223 3.89 20.90 8.27
C LEU A 223 4.30 21.75 9.46
N ARG A 224 5.46 21.45 10.05
CA ARG A 224 5.96 22.13 11.24
C ARG A 224 6.13 23.64 11.05
N ASN A 225 6.54 24.07 9.85
CA ASN A 225 6.91 25.45 9.58
C ASN A 225 5.90 26.22 8.72
N SER A 226 4.63 25.85 8.84
CA SER A 226 3.55 26.36 7.97
C SER A 226 3.00 27.74 8.35
N ASP A 227 3.32 28.24 9.55
CA ASP A 227 2.73 29.47 10.12
C ASP A 227 3.77 30.56 10.50
N LEU A 228 5.00 30.52 9.96
CA LEU A 228 6.07 31.48 10.34
C LEU A 228 5.80 32.96 10.05
N VAL A 229 4.72 33.30 9.34
CA VAL A 229 4.44 34.69 8.97
C VAL A 229 3.69 35.47 10.06
N ASN A 230 3.29 34.84 11.19
CA ASN A 230 2.40 35.48 12.18
C ASN A 230 2.87 35.43 13.65
N TYR A 231 4.15 35.64 13.94
CA TYR A 231 4.61 35.97 15.30
C TYR A 231 5.44 37.25 15.33
#